data_AF-A0A4V1SN10-F1
#
_entry.id   AF-A0A4V1SN10-F1
#
_cell.length_a   1.000
_cell.length_b   1.000
_cell.length_c   1.000
_cell.angle_alpha   90.00
_cell.angle_beta   90.00
_cell.angle_gamma   90.00
#
_symmetry.space_group_name_H-M   'P 1'
#
loop_
_entity.id
_entity.type
_entity.pdbx_description
1 polymer ?
#
loop_
_entity_poly.entity_id
_entity_poly.type
_entity_poly.pdbx_seq_one_letter_code
_entity_poly.pdbx_strand_id
1 'polypeptide(L)' 'MVDIHSELIKNSVSEKGFLDIALDPTLDLFAEIEKLKKEKNAVVLAHYYQ' A
#
# COMPACT_ATOMS: atom_id res chain seq x y z
N MET A 1 -23.10 12.09 -1.60
CA MET A 1 -23.00 10.97 -0.65
C MET A 1 -21.53 10.82 -0.36
N VAL A 2 -21.07 11.22 0.83
CA VAL A 2 -19.64 11.14 1.19
C VAL A 2 -19.37 9.70 1.59
N ASP A 3 -18.45 9.04 0.89
CA ASP A 3 -18.11 7.64 1.11
C ASP A 3 -17.43 7.46 2.48
N ILE A 4 -18.21 7.03 3.47
CA ILE A 4 -17.77 6.69 4.85
C ILE A 4 -16.53 5.76 4.83
N HIS A 5 -16.43 4.92 3.81
CA HIS A 5 -15.30 4.02 3.61
C HIS A 5 -13.97 4.79 3.42
N SER A 6 -13.98 5.91 2.71
CA SER A 6 -12.80 6.73 2.48
C SER A 6 -12.32 7.45 3.74
N GLU A 7 -13.24 7.80 4.64
CA GLU A 7 -12.96 8.54 5.87
C GLU A 7 -12.34 7.62 6.94
N LEU A 8 -12.87 6.40 7.08
CA LEU A 8 -12.29 5.36 7.92
C LEU A 8 -10.90 4.94 7.42
N ILE A 9 -10.71 4.81 6.11
CA ILE A 9 -9.41 4.54 5.49
C ILE A 9 -8.41 5.64 5.82
N LYS A 10 -8.78 6.91 5.62
CA LYS A 10 -7.90 8.06 5.94
C LYS A 10 -7.51 8.10 7.42
N ASN A 11 -8.48 7.88 8.32
CA ASN A 11 -8.22 7.87 9.76
C ASN A 11 -7.28 6.72 10.14
N SER A 12 -7.51 5.51 9.61
CA SER A 12 -6.67 4.35 9.90
C SER A 12 -5.22 4.51 9.42
N VAL A 13 -5.02 5.11 8.24
CA VAL A 13 -3.68 5.42 7.73
C VAL A 13 -3.02 6.53 8.55
N SER A 14 -3.78 7.52 9.01
CA SER A 14 -3.25 8.58 9.88
C SER A 14 -2.80 8.07 11.24
N GLU A 15 -3.47 7.06 11.79
CA GLU A 15 -3.14 6.48 13.11
C GLU A 15 -2.07 5.39 13.01
N LYS A 16 -2.20 4.46 12.06
CA LYS A 16 -1.31 3.29 11.93
C LYS A 16 -0.10 3.56 11.03
N GLY A 17 -0.18 4.54 10.13
CA GLY A 17 0.83 4.80 9.10
C GLY A 17 0.79 3.84 7.91
N PHE A 18 -0.16 2.89 7.88
CA PHE A 18 -0.32 1.91 6.81
C PHE A 18 -1.79 1.52 6.62
N LEU A 19 -2.11 0.97 5.45
CA LEU A 19 -3.44 0.49 5.11
C LEU A 19 -3.55 -1.01 5.39
N ASP A 20 -4.44 -1.37 6.31
CA ASP A 20 -4.67 -2.74 6.78
C ASP A 20 -5.86 -3.35 6.01
N ILE A 21 -5.64 -3.67 4.73
CA ILE A 21 -6.65 -4.26 3.85
C ILE A 21 -6.20 -5.62 3.33
N ALA A 22 -7.16 -6.49 3.04
CA ALA A 22 -6.89 -7.72 2.32
C ALA A 22 -6.45 -7.38 0.89
N LEU A 23 -5.30 -7.91 0.48
CA LEU A 23 -4.84 -7.83 -0.91
C LEU A 23 -5.57 -8.87 -1.76
N ASP A 24 -5.91 -8.50 -2.99
CA ASP A 24 -6.44 -9.44 -3.97
C ASP A 24 -5.33 -10.42 -4.40
N PRO A 25 -5.51 -11.75 -4.25
CA PRO A 25 -4.52 -12.74 -4.66
C PRO A 25 -4.27 -12.80 -6.17
N THR A 26 -5.13 -12.19 -6.98
CA THR A 26 -4.93 -12.10 -8.44
C THR A 26 -4.00 -10.96 -8.86
N LEU A 27 -3.66 -10.05 -7.94
CA LEU A 27 -2.79 -8.92 -8.21
C LEU A 27 -1.32 -9.35 -8.31
N ASP A 28 -0.66 -8.98 -9.40
CA ASP A 28 0.79 -9.12 -9.52
C ASP A 28 1.49 -8.00 -8.72
N LEU A 29 1.81 -8.32 -7.47
CA LEU A 29 2.49 -7.39 -6.56
C LEU A 29 3.85 -6.94 -7.10
N PHE A 30 4.58 -7.79 -7.82
CA PHE A 30 5.89 -7.44 -8.35
C PHE A 30 5.75 -6.42 -9.48
N ALA A 31 4.80 -6.64 -10.39
CA ALA A 31 4.52 -5.69 -11.48
C ALA A 31 4.09 -4.32 -10.94
N GLU A 32 3.22 -4.28 -9.92
CA GLU A 32 2.77 -3.01 -9.34
C GLU A 32 3.90 -2.32 -8.56
N ILE A 33 4.73 -3.06 -7.81
CA ILE A 33 5.91 -2.49 -7.14
C ILE A 33 6.89 -1.90 -8.17
N GLU A 34 7.18 -2.58 -9.27
CA GLU A 34 8.07 -2.04 -10.31
C GLU A 34 7.54 -0.75 -10.93
N LYS A 35 6.24 -0.71 -11.24
CA LYS A 35 5.57 0.47 -11.75
C LYS A 35 5.67 1.62 -10.74
N LEU A 36 5.36 1.37 -9.47
CA LEU A 36 5.46 2.37 -8.40
C LEU A 36 6.89 2.88 -8.19
N LYS A 37 7.89 1.99 -8.24
CA LYS A 37 9.31 2.38 -8.16
C LYS A 37 9.69 3.35 -9.29
N LYS A 38 9.22 3.10 -10.51
CA LYS A 38 9.45 3.99 -11.67
C LYS A 38 8.71 5.32 -11.54
N GLU A 39 7.44 5.30 -11.15
CA GLU A 39 6.61 6.50 -11.02
C GLU A 39 7.04 7.42 -9.87
N LYS A 40 7.46 6.83 -8.74
CA LYS A 40 7.80 7.58 -7.53
C LYS A 40 9.30 7.74 -7.31
N ASN A 41 10.13 7.22 -8.22
CA ASN A 41 11.58 7.13 -8.05
C ASN A 41 11.96 6.54 -6.68
N ALA A 42 11.29 5.45 -6.30
CA ALA A 42 11.38 4.86 -4.97
C ALA A 42 12.23 3.58 -4.99
N VAL A 43 12.91 3.30 -3.88
CA VAL A 43 13.66 2.05 -3.65
C VAL A 43 13.07 1.32 -2.47
N VAL A 44 12.70 0.05 -2.68
CA VAL A 44 12.22 -0.83 -1.61
C VAL A 44 13.42 -1.47 -0.94
N LEU A 45 13.61 -1.22 0.35
CA LEU A 45 14.63 -1.88 1.18
C LEU A 45 13.95 -2.95 2.02
N ALA A 46 14.26 -4.22 1.75
CA ALA A 46 13.85 -5.33 2.59
C ALA A 46 15.07 -5.83 3.38
N HIS A 47 14.96 -5.87 4.70
CA HIS A 47 15.96 -6.52 5.55
C HIS A 47 15.60 -8.00 5.65
N TYR A 48 16.43 -8.86 5.05
CA TYR A 48 16.31 -10.29 5.25
C TYR A 48 17.01 -10.64 6.56
N TYR A 49 16.25 -11.02 7.59
CA TYR A 49 16.84 -11.66 8.77
C TYR A 49 17.21 -13.09 8.36
N GLN A 50 18.49 -13.43 8.51
CA GLN A 50 19.03 -14.76 8.28
C GLN A 50 18.87 -15.63 9.54
#